data_AF-A0AAN6RII0-F1
#
_entry.id   AF-A0AAN6RII0-F1
#
_cell.length_a   1.000
_cell.length_b   1.000
_cell.length_c   1.000
_cell.angle_alpha   90.00
_cell.angle_beta   90.00
_cell.angle_gamma   90.00
#
_symmetry.space_group_name_H-M   'P 1'
#
loop_
_entity.id
_entity.type
_entity.pdbx_description
1 polymer ?
#
loop_
_entity_poly.entity_id
_entity_poly.type
_entity_poly.pdbx_seq_one_letter_code
_entity_poly.pdbx_strand_id
1 'polypeptide(L)'
;MASLATRRQLCRLALSGGSTCLAGPQRRSFFGMGQILGVMANPAETLRQLNESREMLRKAKEDIELSNEAKKIPPKHTFSKLPGFHGRETEQALLRRILSNTPKMTVVFGATSVGKTALLREVLASDDFYVIKFDLRISGFADLRTLYLSLCEQFERFFQEMNDEEMNKCMLTFKHTKLELLENERPKDGVPGYKITVADLASLMESLQSCLLKYWEYEPSQKAKGEDEKDTRAKEGLQARQVDAIQSSSEQSPTSTEPNEKPPFQKRPIVFLMDEAHKLPALVPDPFSLKVFLDTLLVLTKQDRLCHVILATSDSFFQHFLRKMNVGHHSQILTIGDCSKEETLSYFLSTIVPSLPPVSKAPSTSTPSTTPSAANSPT
;
A
#
# COMPACT_ATOMS: atom_id res chain seq x y z
N MET A 1 -74.91 3.31 16.29
CA MET A 1 -75.40 4.70 16.42
C MET A 1 -74.18 5.60 16.24
N ALA A 2 -73.96 6.12 15.02
CA ALA A 2 -74.37 7.47 14.57
C ALA A 2 -73.50 8.55 15.24
N SER A 3 -72.87 9.54 14.59
CA SER A 3 -73.00 10.20 13.28
C SER A 3 -71.77 11.12 13.17
N LEU A 4 -70.98 11.13 12.08
CA LEU A 4 -71.11 12.05 10.93
C LEU A 4 -71.30 13.53 11.33
N ALA A 5 -70.35 14.41 10.95
CA ALA A 5 -70.66 15.56 10.07
C ALA A 5 -69.44 16.46 9.75
N THR A 6 -69.25 16.59 8.44
CA THR A 6 -68.41 17.45 7.61
C THR A 6 -68.81 18.94 7.62
N ARG A 7 -67.88 19.89 7.42
CA ARG A 7 -68.05 21.14 6.62
C ARG A 7 -66.72 21.93 6.57
N ARG A 8 -66.02 22.02 5.44
CA ARG A 8 -66.18 22.95 4.29
C ARG A 8 -66.23 24.45 4.69
N GLN A 9 -65.20 25.20 4.31
CA GLN A 9 -65.35 26.57 3.81
C GLN A 9 -64.42 26.82 2.63
N LEU A 10 -65.03 27.40 1.60
CA LEU A 10 -64.60 27.48 0.21
C LEU A 10 -64.43 28.96 -0.15
N CYS A 11 -63.54 29.18 -1.12
CA CYS A 11 -63.26 30.40 -1.86
C CYS A 11 -64.48 31.27 -2.20
N ARG A 12 -64.27 32.59 -2.21
CA ARG A 12 -64.97 33.55 -3.08
C ARG A 12 -64.12 34.80 -3.32
N LEU A 13 -63.83 35.07 -4.60
CA LEU A 13 -63.77 36.38 -5.28
C LEU A 13 -63.28 36.07 -6.71
N ALA A 14 -64.19 35.70 -7.62
CA ALA A 14 -64.99 36.59 -8.47
C ALA A 14 -64.17 37.20 -9.61
N LEU A 15 -64.31 36.56 -10.78
CA LEU A 15 -63.94 37.03 -12.11
C LEU A 15 -65.11 37.81 -12.73
N SER A 16 -64.77 38.86 -13.47
CA SER A 16 -65.48 39.37 -14.66
C SER A 16 -64.39 39.76 -15.67
N GLY A 17 -64.40 39.52 -16.97
CA GLY A 17 -65.34 38.94 -17.92
C GLY A 17 -64.77 39.19 -19.34
N GLY A 18 -65.22 38.43 -20.34
CA GLY A 18 -64.99 38.63 -21.80
C GLY A 18 -63.87 37.77 -22.40
N SER A 19 -64.17 36.68 -23.15
CA SER A 19 -64.53 36.61 -24.60
C SER A 19 -63.41 37.12 -25.52
N THR A 20 -62.91 36.47 -26.59
CA THR A 20 -63.34 35.31 -27.40
C THR A 20 -62.21 34.97 -28.42
N CYS A 21 -62.12 33.68 -28.80
CA CYS A 21 -61.86 33.16 -30.16
C CYS A 21 -60.47 33.21 -30.87
N LEU A 22 -60.06 31.99 -31.26
CA LEU A 22 -59.49 31.53 -32.56
C LEU A 22 -57.96 31.38 -32.77
N ALA A 23 -57.57 30.10 -32.85
CA ALA A 23 -56.74 29.42 -33.87
C ALA A 23 -55.26 29.77 -34.08
N GLY A 24 -54.40 28.74 -33.95
CA GLY A 24 -53.10 28.63 -34.62
C GLY A 24 -52.07 27.78 -33.85
N PRO A 25 -51.55 26.67 -34.40
CA PRO A 25 -50.48 25.90 -33.78
C PRO A 25 -49.12 26.44 -34.23
N GLN A 26 -48.23 26.79 -33.29
CA GLN A 26 -46.85 27.14 -33.64
C GLN A 26 -45.85 26.50 -32.69
N ARG A 27 -45.23 25.41 -33.17
CA ARG A 27 -43.98 24.88 -32.63
C ARG A 27 -42.88 25.93 -32.82
N ARG A 28 -42.04 26.16 -31.80
CA ARG A 28 -40.58 25.88 -31.79
C ARG A 28 -39.87 26.63 -30.65
N SER A 29 -39.07 25.86 -29.91
CA SER A 29 -37.71 26.16 -29.42
C SER A 29 -37.36 27.61 -29.07
N PHE A 30 -37.23 27.94 -27.77
CA PHE A 30 -36.30 28.98 -27.32
C PHE A 30 -35.68 28.58 -25.97
N PHE A 31 -34.56 27.90 -26.11
CA PHE A 31 -33.54 27.65 -25.11
C PHE A 31 -32.85 28.99 -24.76
N GLY A 32 -32.60 29.25 -23.48
CA GLY A 32 -31.37 29.94 -23.06
C GLY A 32 -31.22 31.47 -23.24
N MET A 33 -32.24 32.31 -23.02
CA MET A 33 -32.02 33.77 -22.86
C MET A 33 -32.41 34.35 -21.49
N GLY A 34 -33.10 33.60 -20.62
CA GLY A 34 -33.47 34.07 -19.28
C GLY A 34 -32.29 34.19 -18.30
N GLN A 35 -31.21 33.41 -18.48
CA GLN A 35 -30.01 33.51 -17.66
C GLN A 35 -29.13 34.70 -18.04
N ILE A 36 -29.14 35.13 -19.30
CA ILE A 36 -28.31 36.25 -19.78
C ILE A 36 -28.86 37.60 -19.25
N LEU A 37 -30.18 37.73 -19.09
CA LEU A 37 -30.78 38.95 -18.53
C LEU A 37 -30.53 39.09 -17.02
N GLY A 38 -30.46 37.98 -16.27
CA GLY A 38 -30.10 37.99 -14.85
C GLY A 38 -28.62 38.35 -14.61
N VAL A 39 -27.75 38.04 -15.57
CA VAL A 39 -26.32 38.39 -15.53
C VAL A 39 -26.07 39.90 -15.68
N MET A 40 -26.95 40.63 -16.37
CA MET A 40 -26.87 42.10 -16.46
C MET A 40 -27.41 42.83 -15.22
N ALA A 41 -28.28 42.19 -14.42
CA ALA A 41 -28.88 42.82 -13.25
C ALA A 41 -27.95 42.84 -12.03
N ASN A 42 -26.95 41.94 -11.95
CA ASN A 42 -25.95 41.95 -10.88
C ASN A 42 -24.57 41.44 -11.36
N PRO A 43 -23.79 42.28 -12.07
CA PRO A 43 -22.48 41.90 -12.59
C PRO A 43 -21.46 41.58 -11.48
N ALA A 44 -21.64 42.13 -10.27
CA ALA A 44 -20.72 41.91 -9.16
C ALA A 44 -20.82 40.49 -8.57
N GLU A 45 -22.02 39.92 -8.48
CA GLU A 45 -22.22 38.54 -8.01
C GLU A 45 -21.76 37.50 -9.02
N THR A 46 -21.99 37.74 -10.31
CA THR A 46 -21.52 36.84 -11.37
C THR A 46 -20.00 36.84 -11.49
N LEU A 47 -19.34 38.00 -11.35
CA LEU A 47 -17.87 38.07 -11.27
C LEU A 47 -17.32 37.38 -10.01
N ARG A 48 -18.03 37.43 -8.88
CA ARG A 48 -17.67 36.67 -7.67
C ARG A 48 -17.79 35.17 -7.89
N GLN A 49 -18.90 34.70 -8.46
CA GLN A 49 -19.11 33.29 -8.81
C GLN A 49 -18.08 32.77 -9.83
N LEU A 50 -17.70 33.61 -10.80
CA LEU A 50 -16.63 33.28 -11.75
C LEU A 50 -15.25 33.23 -11.09
N ASN A 51 -14.98 34.09 -10.11
CA ASN A 51 -13.73 34.05 -9.34
C ASN A 51 -13.69 32.83 -8.40
N GLU A 52 -14.79 32.51 -7.72
CA GLU A 52 -14.91 31.33 -6.85
C GLU A 52 -14.77 30.02 -7.65
N SER A 53 -15.41 29.93 -8.83
CA SER A 53 -15.24 28.78 -9.73
C SER A 53 -13.83 28.67 -10.30
N ARG A 54 -13.18 29.79 -10.64
CA ARG A 54 -11.77 29.81 -11.05
C ARG A 54 -10.85 29.36 -9.92
N GLU A 55 -11.12 29.75 -8.68
CA GLU A 55 -10.32 29.33 -7.52
C GLU A 55 -10.53 27.84 -7.20
N MET A 56 -11.76 27.34 -7.30
CA MET A 56 -12.05 25.89 -7.17
C MET A 56 -11.35 25.07 -8.25
N LEU A 57 -11.35 25.53 -9.50
CA LEU A 57 -10.64 24.86 -10.59
C LEU A 57 -9.12 24.91 -10.37
N ARG A 58 -8.58 26.01 -9.83
CA ARG A 58 -7.16 26.12 -9.51
C ARG A 58 -6.77 25.14 -8.40
N LYS A 59 -7.55 25.07 -7.32
CA LYS A 59 -7.37 24.09 -6.23
C LYS A 59 -7.46 22.66 -6.73
N ALA A 60 -8.47 22.35 -7.56
CA ALA A 60 -8.59 21.04 -8.16
C ALA A 60 -7.40 20.69 -9.07
N LYS A 61 -6.87 21.66 -9.83
CA LYS A 61 -5.68 21.46 -10.66
C LYS A 61 -4.43 21.24 -9.81
N GLU A 62 -4.24 22.03 -8.76
CA GLU A 62 -3.15 21.87 -7.78
C GLU A 62 -3.23 20.50 -7.09
N ASP A 63 -4.42 20.06 -6.66
CA ASP A 63 -4.64 18.75 -6.06
C ASP A 63 -4.36 17.60 -7.05
N ILE A 64 -4.74 17.77 -8.32
CA ILE A 64 -4.43 16.80 -9.39
C ILE A 64 -2.91 16.75 -9.62
N GLU A 65 -2.24 17.90 -9.68
CA GLU A 65 -0.78 17.98 -9.83
C GLU A 65 -0.06 17.31 -8.66
N LEU A 66 -0.44 17.61 -7.42
CA LEU A 66 0.09 16.96 -6.22
C LEU A 66 -0.20 15.44 -6.23
N SER A 67 -1.39 15.02 -6.64
CA SER A 67 -1.70 13.60 -6.78
C SER A 67 -0.85 12.93 -7.87
N ASN A 68 -0.51 13.66 -8.93
CA ASN A 68 0.32 13.17 -10.02
C ASN A 68 1.80 13.15 -9.61
N GLU A 69 2.26 14.09 -8.80
CA GLU A 69 3.59 14.07 -8.17
C GLU A 69 3.71 12.91 -7.18
N ALA A 70 2.69 12.67 -6.35
CA ALA A 70 2.65 11.51 -5.46
C ALA A 70 2.67 10.18 -6.24
N LYS A 71 2.00 10.10 -7.39
CA LYS A 71 2.04 8.93 -8.29
C LYS A 71 3.37 8.77 -9.03
N LYS A 72 4.12 9.86 -9.25
CA LYS A 72 5.45 9.83 -9.89
C LYS A 72 6.50 9.22 -8.95
N ILE A 73 6.30 9.29 -7.64
CA ILE A 73 7.14 8.59 -6.68
C ILE A 73 6.77 7.10 -6.82
N PRO A 74 7.65 6.24 -7.38
CA PRO A 74 7.37 4.82 -7.41
C PRO A 74 7.17 4.38 -5.96
N PRO A 75 6.10 3.63 -5.63
CA PRO A 75 5.93 3.04 -4.31
C PRO A 75 7.01 1.96 -4.17
N LYS A 76 8.25 2.37 -3.88
CA LYS A 76 9.35 1.45 -3.63
C LYS A 76 8.97 0.65 -2.40
N HIS A 77 9.06 -0.67 -2.53
CA HIS A 77 9.00 -1.63 -1.45
C HIS A 77 9.75 -1.08 -0.22
N THR A 78 9.01 -0.69 0.83
CA THR A 78 9.55 -0.04 2.05
C THR A 78 10.42 -0.99 2.90
N PHE A 79 10.71 -2.17 2.36
CA PHE A 79 11.51 -3.19 2.98
C PHE A 79 12.90 -3.20 2.36
N SER A 80 13.70 -2.21 2.73
CA SER A 80 15.11 -2.13 2.35
C SER A 80 16.00 -2.74 3.43
N LYS A 81 17.17 -3.23 3.01
CA LYS A 81 18.23 -3.62 3.92
C LYS A 81 18.63 -2.45 4.81
N LEU A 82 18.99 -2.77 6.06
CA LEU A 82 19.51 -1.77 6.98
C LEU A 82 21.01 -1.57 6.72
N PRO A 83 21.50 -0.34 6.54
CA PRO A 83 22.92 -0.09 6.42
C PRO A 83 23.62 -0.50 7.73
N GLY A 84 24.72 -1.24 7.61
CA GLY A 84 25.52 -1.68 8.77
C GLY A 84 24.91 -2.84 9.56
N PHE A 85 24.00 -3.63 8.99
CA PHE A 85 23.59 -4.90 9.59
C PHE A 85 24.80 -5.85 9.69
N HIS A 86 24.99 -6.48 10.84
CA HIS A 86 26.14 -7.34 11.11
C HIS A 86 25.73 -8.62 11.86
N GLY A 87 26.34 -9.75 11.49
CA GLY A 87 26.21 -11.04 12.17
C GLY A 87 24.88 -11.77 11.94
N ARG A 88 24.56 -12.69 12.86
CA ARG A 88 23.34 -13.51 12.84
C ARG A 88 23.22 -14.42 11.63
N GLU A 89 24.35 -14.91 11.12
CA GLU A 89 24.39 -15.76 9.93
C GLU A 89 23.58 -17.04 10.15
N THR A 90 23.59 -17.57 11.37
CA THR A 90 22.85 -18.79 11.73
C THR A 90 21.34 -18.59 11.64
N GLU A 91 20.82 -17.49 12.18
CA GLU A 91 19.40 -17.17 12.15
C GLU A 91 18.95 -16.73 10.75
N GLN A 92 19.81 -16.03 10.01
CA GLN A 92 19.58 -15.73 8.60
C GLN A 92 19.44 -17.02 7.77
N ALA A 93 20.37 -17.97 7.93
CA ALA A 93 20.34 -19.26 7.22
C ALA A 93 19.10 -20.08 7.60
N LEU A 94 18.72 -20.07 8.88
CA LEU A 94 17.52 -20.73 9.37
C LEU A 94 16.26 -20.11 8.75
N LEU A 95 16.14 -18.78 8.72
CA LEU A 95 15.00 -18.09 8.10
C LEU A 95 14.91 -18.39 6.61
N ARG A 96 16.03 -18.32 5.87
CA ARG A 96 16.07 -18.68 4.44
C ARG A 96 15.64 -20.12 4.22
N ARG A 97 16.07 -21.06 5.08
CA ARG A 97 15.63 -22.46 5.03
C ARG A 97 14.13 -22.62 5.31
N ILE A 98 13.54 -21.85 6.21
CA ILE A 98 12.09 -21.90 6.46
C ILE A 98 11.33 -21.41 5.22
N LEU A 99 11.80 -20.33 4.60
CA LEU A 99 11.18 -19.69 3.44
C LEU A 99 11.39 -20.44 2.12
N SER A 100 12.44 -21.25 2.02
CA SER A 100 12.67 -22.11 0.85
C SER A 100 11.84 -23.39 0.87
N ASN A 101 11.27 -23.74 2.02
CA ASN A 101 10.41 -24.91 2.18
C ASN A 101 8.96 -24.58 1.84
N THR A 102 8.05 -25.53 2.08
CA THR A 102 6.60 -25.28 1.96
C THR A 102 6.17 -24.06 2.79
N PRO A 103 5.25 -23.23 2.27
CA PRO A 103 4.60 -22.16 3.01
C PRO A 103 4.14 -22.58 4.41
N LYS A 104 4.48 -21.75 5.40
CA LYS A 104 4.20 -21.97 6.81
C LYS A 104 3.91 -20.64 7.50
N MET A 105 3.07 -20.70 8.51
CA MET A 105 2.90 -19.62 9.46
C MET A 105 3.97 -19.72 10.55
N THR A 106 4.86 -18.73 10.60
CA THR A 106 5.99 -18.64 11.52
C THR A 106 5.80 -17.46 12.46
N VAL A 107 5.88 -17.70 13.76
CA VAL A 107 5.86 -16.67 14.80
C VAL A 107 7.30 -16.44 15.22
N VAL A 108 7.81 -15.23 14.95
CA VAL A 108 9.15 -14.82 15.33
C VAL A 108 9.06 -14.09 16.67
N PHE A 109 9.58 -14.72 17.71
CA PHE A 109 9.56 -14.26 19.08
C PHE A 109 10.96 -13.81 19.53
N GLY A 110 11.04 -12.83 20.42
CA GLY A 110 12.30 -12.39 21.02
C GLY A 110 12.13 -11.08 21.79
N ALA A 111 13.02 -10.74 22.72
CA ALA A 111 12.86 -9.55 23.55
C ALA A 111 12.81 -8.25 22.73
N THR A 112 12.41 -7.15 23.36
CA THR A 112 12.49 -5.82 22.73
C THR A 112 13.94 -5.50 22.34
N SER A 113 14.12 -4.82 21.21
CA SER A 113 15.44 -4.37 20.75
C SER A 113 16.49 -5.44 20.39
N VAL A 114 16.18 -6.74 20.40
CA VAL A 114 17.10 -7.80 19.93
C VAL A 114 17.30 -7.82 18.41
N GLY A 115 16.81 -6.84 17.65
CA GLY A 115 17.03 -6.76 16.21
C GLY A 115 16.17 -7.68 15.33
N LYS A 116 15.03 -8.19 15.81
CA LYS A 116 14.11 -9.04 15.01
C LYS A 116 13.71 -8.41 13.67
N THR A 117 13.21 -7.18 13.71
CA THR A 117 12.82 -6.43 12.52
C THR A 117 14.02 -6.23 11.59
N ALA A 118 15.22 -6.04 12.15
CA ALA A 118 16.43 -5.84 11.38
C ALA A 118 16.85 -7.13 10.65
N LEU A 119 16.81 -8.27 11.34
CA LEU A 119 17.06 -9.59 10.76
C LEU A 119 16.07 -9.90 9.63
N LEU A 120 14.77 -9.67 9.86
CA LEU A 120 13.76 -9.87 8.84
C LEU A 120 14.00 -8.98 7.62
N ARG A 121 14.38 -7.71 7.84
CA ARG A 121 14.80 -6.78 6.76
C ARG A 121 15.97 -7.32 5.97
N GLU A 122 16.99 -7.84 6.62
CA GLU A 122 18.16 -8.36 5.91
C GLU A 122 17.82 -9.57 5.02
N VAL A 123 16.93 -10.45 5.48
CA VAL A 123 16.57 -11.66 4.76
C VAL A 123 15.53 -11.41 3.65
N LEU A 124 14.46 -10.66 3.92
CA LEU A 124 13.37 -10.49 2.95
C LEU A 124 13.50 -9.26 2.05
N ALA A 125 14.53 -8.42 2.23
CA ALA A 125 14.83 -7.34 1.27
C ALA A 125 15.55 -7.85 0.01
N SER A 126 15.90 -9.13 -0.05
CA SER A 126 16.39 -9.78 -1.27
C SER A 126 15.28 -9.88 -2.32
N ASP A 127 15.68 -9.94 -3.59
CA ASP A 127 14.77 -10.13 -4.73
C ASP A 127 14.12 -11.51 -4.80
N ASP A 128 14.44 -12.41 -3.87
CA ASP A 128 13.94 -13.78 -3.85
C ASP A 128 12.46 -13.85 -3.44
N PHE A 129 11.95 -12.84 -2.73
CA PHE A 129 10.61 -12.85 -2.14
C PHE A 129 9.84 -11.58 -2.45
N TYR A 130 8.52 -11.68 -2.48
CA TYR A 130 7.64 -10.51 -2.46
C TYR A 130 7.08 -10.33 -1.06
N VAL A 131 7.31 -9.18 -0.41
CA VAL A 131 6.90 -8.97 0.99
C VAL A 131 5.71 -8.03 1.08
N ILE A 132 4.59 -8.56 1.58
CA ILE A 132 3.44 -7.75 1.99
C ILE A 132 3.60 -7.44 3.48
N LYS A 133 4.10 -6.24 3.80
CA LYS A 133 4.39 -5.84 5.18
C LYS A 133 3.27 -5.00 5.81
N PHE A 134 2.87 -5.39 7.01
CA PHE A 134 2.10 -4.60 7.95
C PHE A 134 2.95 -4.27 9.18
N ASP A 135 3.24 -2.98 9.39
CA ASP A 135 3.94 -2.50 10.58
C ASP A 135 2.94 -2.01 11.61
N LEU A 136 2.76 -2.75 12.71
CA LEU A 136 1.81 -2.37 13.76
C LEU A 136 2.38 -1.37 14.77
N ARG A 137 3.61 -0.88 14.58
CA ARG A 137 4.15 0.23 15.40
C ARG A 137 3.54 1.56 14.99
N ILE A 138 3.39 1.76 13.69
CA ILE A 138 2.77 2.93 13.06
C ILE A 138 1.59 2.41 12.24
N SER A 139 0.71 1.63 12.87
CA SER A 139 -0.46 1.09 12.17
C SER A 139 -1.31 2.26 11.70
N GLY A 140 -1.50 2.37 10.39
CA GLY A 140 -2.46 3.31 9.79
C GLY A 140 -3.92 2.97 10.11
N PHE A 141 -4.16 1.98 10.97
CA PHE A 141 -5.47 1.49 11.36
C PHE A 141 -5.60 1.37 12.88
N ALA A 142 -6.82 1.59 13.35
CA ALA A 142 -7.22 1.58 14.76
C ALA A 142 -8.54 0.83 15.01
N ASP A 143 -9.16 0.30 13.96
CA ASP A 143 -10.41 -0.46 14.02
C ASP A 143 -10.50 -1.45 12.85
N LEU A 144 -11.53 -2.32 12.87
CA LEU A 144 -11.78 -3.29 11.81
C LEU A 144 -11.92 -2.62 10.43
N ARG A 145 -12.51 -1.43 10.40
CA ARG A 145 -12.71 -0.67 9.17
C ARG A 145 -11.41 -0.27 8.52
N THR A 146 -10.54 0.37 9.30
CA THR A 146 -9.26 0.83 8.80
C THR A 146 -8.32 -0.34 8.50
N LEU A 147 -8.45 -1.47 9.20
CA LEU A 147 -7.76 -2.71 8.83
C LEU A 147 -8.21 -3.20 7.45
N TYR A 148 -9.52 -3.28 7.21
CA TYR A 148 -10.09 -3.70 5.93
C TYR A 148 -9.57 -2.84 4.77
N LEU A 149 -9.66 -1.52 4.93
CA LEU A 149 -9.17 -0.57 3.92
C LEU A 149 -7.66 -0.69 3.71
N SER A 150 -6.89 -0.88 4.78
CA SER A 150 -5.44 -1.08 4.69
C SER A 150 -5.09 -2.37 3.93
N LEU A 151 -5.84 -3.46 4.16
CA LEU A 151 -5.66 -4.71 3.42
C LEU A 151 -5.94 -4.53 1.93
N CYS A 152 -7.07 -3.90 1.59
CA CYS A 152 -7.40 -3.59 0.19
C CYS A 152 -6.29 -2.79 -0.50
N GLU A 153 -5.76 -1.76 0.16
CA GLU A 153 -4.68 -0.93 -0.41
C GLU A 153 -3.38 -1.70 -0.61
N GLN A 154 -3.01 -2.57 0.34
CA GLN A 154 -1.80 -3.39 0.19
C GLN A 154 -1.96 -4.42 -0.94
N PHE A 155 -3.14 -5.05 -1.06
CA PHE A 155 -3.40 -6.00 -2.14
C PHE A 155 -3.49 -5.32 -3.51
N GLU A 156 -4.10 -4.13 -3.59
CA GLU A 156 -4.09 -3.30 -4.80
C GLU A 156 -2.67 -3.00 -5.26
N ARG A 157 -1.81 -2.53 -4.35
CA ARG A 157 -0.39 -2.22 -4.64
C ARG A 157 0.39 -3.45 -5.10
N PHE A 158 0.15 -4.60 -4.47
CA PHE A 158 0.79 -5.86 -4.83
C PHE A 158 0.58 -6.22 -6.31
N PHE A 159 -0.68 -6.22 -6.76
CA PHE A 159 -1.00 -6.55 -8.15
C PHE A 159 -0.64 -5.43 -9.13
N GLN A 160 -0.67 -4.17 -8.70
CA GLN A 160 -0.29 -3.03 -9.53
C GLN A 160 1.19 -3.06 -9.94
N GLU A 161 2.07 -3.52 -9.04
CA GLU A 161 3.52 -3.58 -9.29
C GLU A 161 3.90 -4.52 -10.45
N MET A 162 3.05 -5.52 -10.72
CA MET A 162 3.28 -6.52 -11.78
C MET A 162 3.07 -5.96 -13.18
N ASN A 163 2.26 -4.90 -13.32
CA ASN A 163 1.97 -4.21 -14.59
C ASN A 163 1.51 -5.14 -15.73
N ASP A 164 0.67 -6.15 -15.42
CA ASP A 164 0.12 -7.13 -16.37
C ASP A 164 -1.41 -7.05 -16.43
N GLU A 165 -2.03 -7.28 -17.59
CA GLU A 165 -3.48 -7.18 -17.77
C GLU A 165 -4.31 -8.14 -16.89
N GLU A 166 -3.85 -9.38 -16.69
CA GLU A 166 -4.56 -10.35 -15.85
C GLU A 166 -4.45 -10.01 -14.37
N MET A 167 -3.27 -9.57 -13.95
CA MET A 167 -3.05 -9.11 -12.57
C MET A 167 -3.77 -7.78 -12.31
N ASN A 168 -3.89 -6.92 -13.32
CA ASN A 168 -4.70 -5.70 -13.25
C ASN A 168 -6.18 -6.00 -13.00
N LYS A 169 -6.73 -7.12 -13.50
CA LYS A 169 -8.10 -7.54 -13.13
C LYS A 169 -8.20 -7.84 -11.63
N CYS A 170 -7.20 -8.51 -11.07
CA CYS A 170 -7.13 -8.80 -9.63
C CYS A 170 -7.01 -7.50 -8.82
N MET A 171 -6.16 -6.56 -9.25
CA MET A 171 -6.06 -5.22 -8.67
C MET A 171 -7.42 -4.50 -8.68
N LEU A 172 -8.13 -4.52 -9.81
CA LEU A 172 -9.43 -3.87 -9.95
C LEU A 172 -10.46 -4.45 -8.98
N THR A 173 -10.45 -5.76 -8.70
CA THR A 173 -11.32 -6.38 -7.69
C THR A 173 -11.19 -5.69 -6.34
N PHE A 174 -9.97 -5.48 -5.84
CA PHE A 174 -9.75 -4.81 -4.55
C PHE A 174 -10.10 -3.32 -4.59
N LYS A 175 -9.84 -2.66 -5.71
CA LYS A 175 -10.22 -1.26 -5.91
C LYS A 175 -11.74 -1.07 -5.89
N HIS A 176 -12.48 -1.92 -6.59
CA HIS A 176 -13.94 -1.91 -6.60
C HIS A 176 -14.50 -2.23 -5.22
N THR A 177 -13.97 -3.25 -4.55
CA THR A 177 -14.34 -3.63 -3.19
C THR A 177 -14.19 -2.45 -2.21
N LYS A 178 -13.06 -1.73 -2.30
CA LYS A 178 -12.81 -0.52 -1.51
C LYS A 178 -13.82 0.60 -1.84
N LEU A 179 -14.08 0.85 -3.11
CA LEU A 179 -15.01 1.91 -3.54
C LEU A 179 -16.45 1.62 -3.13
N GLU A 180 -16.92 0.39 -3.35
CA GLU A 180 -18.26 -0.07 -2.96
C GLU A 180 -18.50 0.15 -1.47
N LEU A 181 -17.51 -0.23 -0.64
CA LEU A 181 -17.57 -0.01 0.79
C LEU A 181 -17.67 1.48 1.14
N LEU A 182 -16.82 2.32 0.54
CA LEU A 182 -16.84 3.77 0.78
C LEU A 182 -18.15 4.43 0.32
N GLU A 183 -18.81 3.88 -0.70
CA GLU A 183 -20.13 4.34 -1.14
C GLU A 183 -21.25 3.90 -0.21
N ASN A 184 -21.19 2.66 0.30
CA ASN A 184 -22.15 2.10 1.24
C ASN A 184 -22.03 2.70 2.65
N GLU A 185 -20.84 3.20 3.01
CA GLU A 185 -20.61 3.96 4.23
C GLU A 185 -21.24 5.36 4.20
N ARG A 186 -21.45 5.95 3.02
CA ARG A 186 -22.06 7.27 2.92
C ARG A 186 -23.51 7.18 3.39
N PRO A 187 -23.93 8.00 4.36
CA PRO A 187 -25.32 8.02 4.79
C PRO A 187 -26.21 8.44 3.62
N LYS A 188 -27.17 7.59 3.27
CA LYS A 188 -28.24 7.89 2.31
C LYS A 188 -29.55 8.00 3.11
N ASP A 189 -30.29 9.07 2.86
CA ASP A 189 -31.67 9.25 3.32
C ASP A 189 -31.92 9.00 4.83
N GLY A 190 -31.03 9.49 5.69
CA GLY A 190 -31.18 9.43 7.15
C GLY A 190 -30.91 8.05 7.78
N VAL A 191 -30.49 7.06 6.98
CA VAL A 191 -30.03 5.76 7.48
C VAL A 191 -28.55 5.87 7.86
N PRO A 192 -28.13 5.38 9.06
CA PRO A 192 -26.72 5.33 9.41
C PRO A 192 -25.95 4.48 8.40
N GLY A 193 -24.77 4.96 7.99
CA GLY A 193 -23.91 4.29 7.01
C GLY A 193 -23.56 2.85 7.39
N TYR A 194 -23.29 2.04 6.36
CA TYR A 194 -22.92 0.62 6.55
C TYR A 194 -21.70 0.49 7.46
N LYS A 195 -21.74 -0.46 8.39
CA LYS A 195 -20.60 -0.82 9.24
C LYS A 195 -20.02 -2.13 8.76
N ILE A 196 -18.70 -2.16 8.63
CA ILE A 196 -17.98 -3.36 8.23
C ILE A 196 -18.19 -4.46 9.26
N THR A 197 -18.48 -5.64 8.74
CA THR A 197 -18.76 -6.85 9.49
C THR A 197 -17.64 -7.87 9.31
N VAL A 198 -17.71 -8.93 10.12
CA VAL A 198 -16.82 -10.10 10.00
C VAL A 198 -16.97 -10.77 8.63
N ALA A 199 -18.19 -10.76 8.06
CA ALA A 199 -18.47 -11.38 6.76
C ALA A 199 -17.74 -10.64 5.64
N ASP A 200 -17.70 -9.31 5.67
CA ASP A 200 -16.97 -8.52 4.68
C ASP A 200 -15.49 -8.87 4.68
N LEU A 201 -14.89 -8.98 5.89
CA LEU A 201 -13.48 -9.37 6.03
C LEU A 201 -13.24 -10.78 5.47
N ALA A 202 -14.14 -11.74 5.73
CA ALA A 202 -14.04 -13.08 5.17
C ALA A 202 -14.08 -13.04 3.63
N SER A 203 -15.02 -12.31 3.04
CA SER A 203 -15.14 -12.15 1.57
C SER A 203 -13.92 -11.47 0.94
N LEU A 204 -13.32 -10.49 1.63
CA LEU A 204 -12.07 -9.87 1.20
C LEU A 204 -10.93 -10.89 1.16
N MET A 205 -10.80 -11.71 2.21
CA MET A 205 -9.74 -12.70 2.30
C MET A 205 -9.96 -13.87 1.33
N GLU A 206 -11.21 -14.24 1.02
CA GLU A 206 -11.55 -15.21 -0.04
C GLU A 206 -11.20 -14.67 -1.44
N SER A 207 -11.46 -13.37 -1.66
CA SER A 207 -11.05 -12.69 -2.89
C SER A 207 -9.52 -12.68 -3.03
N LEU A 208 -8.79 -12.44 -1.93
CA LEU A 208 -7.33 -12.58 -1.89
C LEU A 208 -6.88 -14.00 -2.25
N GLN A 209 -7.44 -15.02 -1.61
CA GLN A 209 -7.12 -16.42 -1.90
C GLN A 209 -7.29 -16.73 -3.39
N SER A 210 -8.41 -16.33 -3.99
CA SER A 210 -8.69 -16.51 -5.41
C SER A 210 -7.70 -15.78 -6.32
N CYS A 211 -7.30 -14.56 -5.95
CA CYS A 211 -6.30 -13.79 -6.72
C CYS A 211 -4.89 -14.38 -6.56
N LEU A 212 -4.55 -14.91 -5.39
CA LEU A 212 -3.27 -15.58 -5.16
C LEU A 212 -3.16 -16.88 -5.93
N LEU A 213 -4.24 -17.65 -6.07
CA LEU A 213 -4.27 -18.83 -6.94
C LEU A 213 -3.95 -18.45 -8.39
N LYS A 214 -4.60 -17.39 -8.92
CA LYS A 214 -4.30 -16.86 -10.26
C LYS A 214 -2.85 -16.39 -10.38
N TYR A 215 -2.29 -15.77 -9.35
CA TYR A 215 -0.87 -15.40 -9.32
C TYR A 215 0.05 -16.63 -9.42
N TRP A 216 -0.31 -17.75 -8.78
CA TRP A 216 0.44 -18.99 -8.88
C TRP A 216 0.25 -19.74 -10.19
N GLU A 217 -0.83 -19.49 -10.93
CA GLU A 217 -1.02 -19.97 -12.30
C GLU A 217 -0.35 -19.04 -13.34
N TYR A 218 -0.15 -17.78 -12.99
CA TYR A 218 0.44 -16.76 -13.87
C TYR A 218 1.90 -17.08 -14.22
N GLU A 219 2.23 -17.01 -15.51
CA GLU A 219 3.58 -17.12 -16.05
C GLU A 219 3.98 -15.82 -16.78
N PRO A 220 4.91 -15.01 -16.23
CA PRO A 220 5.29 -13.72 -16.81
C PRO A 220 6.01 -13.84 -18.17
N SER A 221 6.62 -15.00 -18.46
CA SER A 221 7.53 -15.18 -19.60
C SER A 221 6.85 -15.56 -20.92
N GLN A 222 5.59 -16.01 -20.90
CA GLN A 222 4.93 -16.50 -22.12
C GLN A 222 4.32 -15.38 -22.98
N LYS A 223 3.98 -14.23 -22.38
CA LYS A 223 3.30 -13.13 -23.10
C LYS A 223 4.24 -12.19 -23.85
N ALA A 224 5.44 -11.94 -23.31
CA ALA A 224 6.43 -11.10 -23.98
C ALA A 224 6.89 -11.66 -25.35
N LYS A 225 6.80 -12.99 -25.56
CA LYS A 225 7.14 -13.62 -26.86
C LYS A 225 5.96 -13.72 -27.84
N GLY A 226 4.72 -13.57 -27.36
CA GLY A 226 3.52 -13.77 -28.18
C GLY A 226 3.08 -12.53 -28.96
N GLU A 227 3.55 -11.34 -28.58
CA GLU A 227 3.22 -10.08 -29.24
C GLU A 227 4.23 -9.72 -30.35
N ASP A 228 5.51 -10.08 -30.20
CA ASP A 228 6.55 -9.81 -31.20
C ASP A 228 6.42 -10.67 -32.49
N GLU A 229 5.87 -11.89 -32.41
CA GLU A 229 5.64 -12.74 -33.59
C GLU A 229 4.39 -12.38 -34.41
N LYS A 230 3.42 -11.67 -33.80
CA LYS A 230 2.20 -11.26 -34.52
C LYS A 230 2.39 -9.98 -35.34
N ASP A 231 3.33 -9.13 -34.97
CA ASP A 231 3.56 -7.84 -35.64
C ASP A 231 4.57 -7.92 -36.80
N THR A 232 5.40 -8.97 -36.84
CA THR A 232 6.29 -9.25 -37.99
C THR A 232 5.54 -9.88 -39.16
N ARG A 233 4.50 -10.68 -38.92
CA ARG A 233 3.76 -11.39 -39.98
C ARG A 233 2.69 -10.56 -40.69
N ALA A 234 2.28 -9.43 -40.11
CA ALA A 234 1.28 -8.53 -40.70
C ALA A 234 1.87 -7.49 -41.66
N LYS A 235 3.20 -7.30 -41.69
CA LYS A 235 3.89 -6.31 -42.56
C LYS A 235 4.55 -6.90 -43.81
N GLU A 236 4.60 -8.22 -43.97
CA GLU A 236 5.18 -8.88 -45.16
C GLU A 236 4.18 -9.13 -46.32
N GLY A 237 2.92 -8.74 -46.18
CA GLY A 237 1.86 -9.04 -47.16
C GLY A 237 1.62 -8.02 -48.28
N LEU A 238 2.30 -6.86 -48.28
CA LEU A 238 1.96 -5.76 -49.18
C LEU A 238 3.20 -5.02 -49.71
N GLN A 239 4.14 -5.73 -50.35
CA GLN A 239 5.13 -5.11 -51.24
C GLN A 239 5.82 -6.17 -52.12
N ALA A 240 5.09 -6.67 -53.12
CA ALA A 240 5.65 -7.49 -54.19
C ALA A 240 5.13 -7.01 -55.54
N ARG A 241 5.79 -5.98 -56.09
CA ARG A 241 5.86 -5.67 -57.54
C ARG A 241 6.74 -4.43 -57.77
N GLN A 242 8.05 -4.63 -58.01
CA GLN A 242 8.83 -4.03 -59.12
C GLN A 242 10.35 -4.25 -58.93
N VAL A 243 10.85 -5.21 -59.70
CA VAL A 243 12.07 -5.29 -60.54
C VAL A 243 13.22 -4.27 -60.36
N ASP A 244 14.42 -4.83 -60.18
CA ASP A 244 15.81 -4.46 -60.54
C ASP A 244 16.31 -3.00 -60.49
N ALA A 245 17.39 -2.76 -59.71
CA ALA A 245 18.73 -2.32 -60.19
C ALA A 245 19.60 -1.62 -59.10
N ILE A 246 20.82 -2.14 -58.91
CA ILE A 246 22.11 -1.43 -58.71
C ILE A 246 22.38 -0.58 -57.44
N GLN A 247 23.35 -1.10 -56.67
CA GLN A 247 24.49 -0.49 -55.92
C GLN A 247 24.34 0.73 -54.96
N SER A 248 24.88 0.49 -53.76
CA SER A 248 25.72 1.36 -52.90
C SER A 248 25.26 2.79 -52.58
N SER A 249 25.03 3.07 -51.30
CA SER A 249 25.96 3.86 -50.46
C SER A 249 25.32 4.18 -49.10
N SER A 250 26.21 4.31 -48.12
CA SER A 250 26.02 4.74 -46.74
C SER A 250 25.27 6.06 -46.59
N GLU A 251 24.34 6.14 -45.64
CA GLU A 251 24.12 7.36 -44.86
C GLU A 251 23.51 7.02 -43.49
N GLN A 252 24.24 7.42 -42.44
CA GLN A 252 23.87 7.32 -41.04
C GLN A 252 22.85 8.41 -40.70
N SER A 253 21.78 8.05 -39.97
CA SER A 253 21.15 8.99 -39.04
C SER A 253 20.60 8.22 -37.82
N PRO A 254 20.63 8.82 -36.61
CA PRO A 254 20.65 8.08 -35.36
C PRO A 254 19.24 7.78 -34.83
N THR A 255 18.99 6.50 -34.58
CA THR A 255 17.86 6.00 -33.81
C THR A 255 18.32 5.71 -32.39
N SER A 256 17.83 6.45 -31.39
CA SER A 256 17.66 5.94 -30.02
C SER A 256 16.94 6.97 -29.15
N THR A 257 15.60 6.95 -29.19
CA THR A 257 14.83 7.29 -28.00
C THR A 257 14.41 5.95 -27.42
N GLU A 258 15.21 5.42 -26.50
CA GLU A 258 14.86 4.21 -25.78
C GLU A 258 13.63 4.47 -24.90
N PRO A 259 12.55 3.68 -25.02
CA PRO A 259 11.62 3.57 -23.92
C PRO A 259 12.34 2.82 -22.79
N ASN A 260 12.35 3.43 -21.62
CA ASN A 260 12.87 2.88 -20.38
C ASN A 260 12.03 1.65 -19.98
N GLU A 261 12.32 0.50 -20.59
CA GLU A 261 11.67 -0.77 -20.29
C GLU A 261 12.11 -1.23 -18.90
N LYS A 262 11.20 -1.10 -17.94
CA LYS A 262 11.35 -1.74 -16.63
C LYS A 262 11.53 -3.24 -16.87
N PRO A 263 12.45 -3.90 -16.15
CA PRO A 263 12.67 -5.33 -16.32
C PRO A 263 11.35 -6.09 -16.09
N PRO A 264 11.11 -7.18 -16.85
CA PRO A 264 9.90 -7.97 -16.72
C PRO A 264 9.75 -8.47 -15.28
N PHE A 265 8.52 -8.38 -14.75
CA PHE A 265 8.22 -8.81 -13.39
C PHE A 265 8.55 -10.28 -13.21
N GLN A 266 9.42 -10.59 -12.24
CA GLN A 266 9.76 -11.96 -11.89
C GLN A 266 8.80 -12.44 -10.81
N LYS A 267 8.15 -13.57 -11.07
CA LYS A 267 7.30 -14.25 -10.08
C LYS A 267 8.14 -14.74 -8.91
N ARG A 268 7.69 -14.43 -7.69
CA ARG A 268 8.41 -14.68 -6.44
C ARG A 268 7.45 -15.24 -5.39
N PRO A 269 7.90 -16.13 -4.49
CA PRO A 269 7.10 -16.53 -3.34
C PRO A 269 6.71 -15.32 -2.49
N ILE A 270 5.47 -15.34 -2.01
CA ILE A 270 4.90 -14.23 -1.24
C ILE A 270 5.12 -14.48 0.25
N VAL A 271 5.55 -13.44 0.96
CA VAL A 271 5.71 -13.41 2.41
C VAL A 271 4.84 -12.31 3.00
N PHE A 272 3.80 -12.72 3.72
CA PHE A 272 2.96 -11.83 4.50
C PHE A 272 3.62 -11.59 5.86
N LEU A 273 4.09 -10.37 6.12
CA LEU A 273 4.81 -10.01 7.34
C LEU A 273 3.97 -9.05 8.19
N MET A 274 3.70 -9.43 9.44
CA MET A 274 3.16 -8.54 10.47
C MET A 274 4.21 -8.26 11.53
N ASP A 275 4.69 -7.02 11.62
CA ASP A 275 5.62 -6.57 12.67
C ASP A 275 4.86 -6.01 13.87
N GLU A 276 5.32 -6.33 15.07
CA GLU A 276 4.61 -6.15 16.35
C GLU A 276 3.19 -6.72 16.39
N ALA A 277 3.05 -7.98 15.97
CA ALA A 277 1.78 -8.70 15.91
C ALA A 277 0.99 -8.72 17.23
N HIS A 278 1.65 -8.58 18.39
CA HIS A 278 0.99 -8.51 19.70
C HIS A 278 0.07 -7.29 19.88
N LYS A 279 0.20 -6.26 19.05
CA LYS A 279 -0.69 -5.09 19.07
C LYS A 279 -2.02 -5.36 18.38
N LEU A 280 -2.11 -6.40 17.55
CA LEU A 280 -3.30 -6.72 16.77
C LEU A 280 -4.59 -6.84 17.62
N PRO A 281 -4.60 -7.52 18.79
CA PRO A 281 -5.78 -7.60 19.65
C PRO A 281 -6.19 -6.26 20.28
N ALA A 282 -5.27 -5.32 20.43
CA ALA A 282 -5.57 -3.99 20.94
C ALA A 282 -6.14 -3.06 19.85
N LEU A 283 -5.75 -3.28 18.58
CA LEU A 283 -6.22 -2.49 17.44
C LEU A 283 -7.59 -2.93 16.92
N VAL A 284 -7.90 -4.23 17.00
CA VAL A 284 -9.21 -4.76 16.61
C VAL A 284 -9.85 -5.42 17.82
N PRO A 285 -10.73 -4.72 18.55
CA PRO A 285 -11.31 -5.23 19.79
C PRO A 285 -12.31 -6.37 19.58
N ASP A 286 -12.67 -6.70 18.32
CA ASP A 286 -13.55 -7.82 18.01
C ASP A 286 -12.76 -9.15 17.87
N PRO A 287 -12.88 -10.08 18.84
CA PRO A 287 -12.17 -11.35 18.79
C PRO A 287 -12.65 -12.27 17.65
N PHE A 288 -13.90 -12.13 17.18
CA PHE A 288 -14.42 -12.97 16.11
C PHE A 288 -13.78 -12.60 14.77
N SER A 289 -13.71 -11.31 14.44
CA SER A 289 -12.98 -10.81 13.26
C SER A 289 -11.53 -11.27 13.25
N LEU A 290 -10.83 -11.16 14.38
CA LEU A 290 -9.44 -11.61 14.49
C LEU A 290 -9.28 -13.11 14.32
N LYS A 291 -10.22 -13.89 14.85
CA LYS A 291 -10.22 -15.34 14.65
C LYS A 291 -10.39 -15.70 13.17
N VAL A 292 -11.37 -15.10 12.50
CA VAL A 292 -11.59 -15.31 11.06
C VAL A 292 -10.35 -14.93 10.25
N PHE A 293 -9.75 -13.77 10.54
CA PHE A 293 -8.52 -13.33 9.90
C PHE A 293 -7.37 -14.34 10.05
N LEU A 294 -7.09 -14.79 11.28
CA LEU A 294 -6.02 -15.75 11.55
C LEU A 294 -6.31 -17.14 10.96
N ASP A 295 -7.57 -17.58 10.97
CA ASP A 295 -7.98 -18.83 10.34
C ASP A 295 -7.77 -18.77 8.82
N THR A 296 -8.03 -17.63 8.17
CA THR A 296 -7.74 -17.49 6.74
C THR A 296 -6.25 -17.50 6.45
N LEU A 297 -5.41 -16.86 7.29
CA LEU A 297 -3.94 -16.97 7.15
C LEU A 297 -3.45 -18.43 7.30
N LEU A 298 -4.12 -19.23 8.13
CA LEU A 298 -3.86 -20.66 8.23
C LEU A 298 -4.25 -21.44 6.98
N VAL A 299 -5.40 -21.14 6.39
CA VAL A 299 -5.85 -21.74 5.12
C VAL A 299 -4.83 -21.44 4.01
N LEU A 300 -4.44 -20.17 3.87
CA LEU A 300 -3.46 -19.72 2.87
C LEU A 300 -2.09 -20.38 3.01
N THR A 301 -1.67 -20.72 4.24
CA THR A 301 -0.36 -21.34 4.49
C THR A 301 -0.39 -22.86 4.41
N LYS A 302 -1.42 -23.52 4.96
CA LYS A 302 -1.44 -24.99 5.12
C LYS A 302 -2.20 -25.72 4.03
N GLN A 303 -3.39 -25.24 3.68
CA GLN A 303 -4.28 -25.92 2.75
C GLN A 303 -3.82 -25.63 1.33
N ASP A 304 -3.79 -24.36 0.95
CA ASP A 304 -3.48 -23.95 -0.41
C ASP A 304 -2.00 -23.69 -0.65
N ARG A 305 -1.23 -23.45 0.43
CA ARG A 305 0.22 -23.20 0.39
C ARG A 305 0.59 -22.06 -0.58
N LEU A 306 -0.12 -20.94 -0.49
CA LEU A 306 0.02 -19.80 -1.40
C LEU A 306 1.02 -18.74 -0.92
N CYS A 307 1.24 -18.61 0.39
CA CYS A 307 2.18 -17.61 0.93
C CYS A 307 2.71 -18.02 2.30
N HIS A 308 3.93 -17.57 2.63
CA HIS A 308 4.45 -17.64 3.98
C HIS A 308 3.84 -16.53 4.83
N VAL A 309 3.55 -16.80 6.09
CA VAL A 309 3.07 -15.79 7.05
C VAL A 309 4.09 -15.68 8.16
N ILE A 310 4.60 -14.48 8.42
CA ILE A 310 5.51 -14.17 9.52
C ILE A 310 4.83 -13.21 10.48
N LEU A 311 4.65 -13.63 11.73
CA LEU A 311 4.17 -12.79 12.82
C LEU A 311 5.33 -12.49 13.76
N ALA A 312 5.90 -11.29 13.68
CA ALA A 312 6.99 -10.86 14.55
C ALA A 312 6.43 -10.17 15.80
N THR A 313 6.90 -10.58 16.99
CA THR A 313 6.42 -10.01 18.26
C THR A 313 7.52 -9.97 19.31
N SER A 314 7.49 -8.94 20.16
CA SER A 314 8.30 -8.88 21.38
C SER A 314 7.61 -9.42 22.63
N ASP A 315 6.30 -9.65 22.59
CA ASP A 315 5.50 -10.06 23.74
C ASP A 315 5.21 -11.57 23.73
N SER A 316 5.57 -12.25 24.82
CA SER A 316 5.39 -13.69 25.00
C SER A 316 3.93 -14.06 25.23
N PHE A 317 3.11 -13.14 25.76
CA PHE A 317 1.68 -13.36 25.93
C PHE A 317 0.94 -13.50 24.60
N PHE A 318 1.53 -13.02 23.50
CA PHE A 318 0.98 -13.27 22.17
C PHE A 318 0.85 -14.76 21.85
N GLN A 319 1.74 -15.61 22.36
CA GLN A 319 1.60 -17.06 22.18
C GLN A 319 0.36 -17.61 22.88
N HIS A 320 0.02 -17.08 24.06
CA HIS A 320 -1.20 -17.46 24.77
C HIS A 320 -2.44 -17.02 23.98
N PHE A 321 -2.41 -15.81 23.41
CA PHE A 321 -3.45 -15.32 22.51
C PHE A 321 -3.66 -16.24 21.29
N LEU A 322 -2.58 -16.64 20.61
CA LEU A 322 -2.68 -17.57 19.47
C LEU A 322 -3.22 -18.95 19.87
N ARG A 323 -2.88 -19.44 21.07
CA ARG A 323 -3.46 -20.69 21.61
C ARG A 323 -4.96 -20.53 21.90
N LYS A 324 -5.39 -19.41 22.49
CA LYS A 324 -6.81 -19.11 22.73
C LYS A 324 -7.63 -19.09 21.44
N MET A 325 -7.02 -18.67 20.33
CA MET A 325 -7.66 -18.67 19.01
C MET A 325 -7.57 -20.02 18.27
N ASN A 326 -7.00 -21.07 18.86
CA ASN A 326 -6.71 -22.38 18.24
C ASN A 326 -5.74 -22.34 17.05
N VAL A 327 -4.97 -21.26 16.91
CA VAL A 327 -4.03 -21.03 15.82
C VAL A 327 -2.60 -21.42 16.22
N GLY A 328 -2.29 -21.40 17.52
CA GLY A 328 -0.94 -21.62 18.05
C GLY A 328 -0.33 -23.00 17.74
N HIS A 329 -1.13 -24.07 17.70
CA HIS A 329 -0.63 -25.42 17.35
C HIS A 329 -0.22 -25.56 15.88
N HIS A 330 -0.57 -24.58 15.06
CA HIS A 330 -0.31 -24.59 13.64
C HIS A 330 0.82 -23.63 13.23
N SER A 331 1.28 -22.79 14.17
CA SER A 331 2.45 -21.93 13.99
C SER A 331 3.76 -22.62 14.32
N GLN A 332 4.78 -22.38 13.51
CA GLN A 332 6.17 -22.65 13.87
C GLN A 332 6.69 -21.48 14.70
N ILE A 333 7.40 -21.74 15.80
CA ILE A 333 7.97 -20.67 16.64
C ILE A 333 9.46 -20.59 16.36
N LEU A 334 9.93 -19.38 16.07
CA LEU A 334 11.34 -19.04 15.97
C LEU A 334 11.69 -18.04 17.06
N THR A 335 12.59 -18.41 17.96
CA THR A 335 13.06 -17.51 19.03
C THR A 335 14.37 -16.86 18.62
N ILE A 336 14.42 -15.54 18.69
CA ILE A 336 15.58 -14.71 18.44
C ILE A 336 16.04 -14.11 19.76
N GLY A 337 17.27 -14.43 20.15
CA GLY A 337 17.95 -13.87 21.32
C GLY A 337 18.90 -12.73 20.97
N ASP A 338 19.67 -12.32 21.97
CA ASP A 338 20.83 -11.45 21.79
C ASP A 338 21.92 -12.13 20.97
N CYS A 339 22.78 -11.33 20.36
CA CYS A 339 23.93 -11.85 19.62
C CYS A 339 24.87 -12.59 20.57
N SER A 340 25.59 -13.58 20.04
CA SER A 340 26.60 -14.29 20.82
C SER A 340 27.74 -13.35 21.25
N LYS A 341 28.47 -13.75 22.30
CA LYS A 341 29.64 -12.99 22.76
C LYS A 341 30.70 -12.84 21.66
N GLU A 342 30.87 -13.88 20.86
CA GLU A 342 31.84 -13.95 19.77
C GLU A 342 31.48 -12.96 18.64
N GLU A 343 30.23 -12.96 18.18
CA GLU A 343 29.73 -12.00 17.19
C GLU A 343 29.77 -10.56 17.70
N THR A 344 29.47 -10.36 18.98
CA THR A 344 29.51 -9.02 19.58
C THR A 344 30.95 -8.50 19.66
N LEU A 345 31.91 -9.37 20.00
CA LEU A 345 33.32 -9.02 20.05
C LEU A 345 33.88 -8.73 18.65
N SER A 346 33.52 -9.55 17.66
CA SER A 346 33.96 -9.34 16.27
C SER A 346 33.44 -8.00 15.73
N TYR A 347 32.17 -7.65 16.00
CA TYR A 347 31.61 -6.35 15.65
C TYR A 347 32.33 -5.19 16.36
N PHE A 348 32.57 -5.33 17.67
CA PHE A 348 33.26 -4.30 18.45
C PHE A 348 34.65 -4.01 17.91
N LEU A 349 35.45 -5.05 17.65
CA LEU A 349 36.82 -4.89 17.16
C LEU A 349 36.90 -4.43 15.70
N SER A 350 36.01 -4.91 14.83
CA SER A 350 36.06 -4.61 13.40
C SER A 350 35.42 -3.27 13.03
N THR A 351 34.37 -2.86 13.75
CA THR A 351 33.53 -1.73 13.36
C THR A 351 33.62 -0.59 14.37
N ILE A 352 33.49 -0.87 15.67
CA ILE A 352 33.45 0.18 16.70
C ILE A 352 34.85 0.74 16.96
N VAL A 353 35.85 -0.10 17.23
CA VAL A 353 37.22 0.35 17.56
C VAL A 353 37.82 1.25 16.46
N PRO A 354 37.71 0.94 15.16
CA PRO A 354 38.21 1.83 14.10
C PRO A 354 37.42 3.13 13.95
N SER A 355 36.15 3.16 14.37
CA SER A 355 35.30 4.36 14.32
C SER A 355 35.58 5.34 15.47
N LEU A 356 36.25 4.89 16.54
CA LEU A 356 36.57 5.74 17.67
C LEU A 356 37.75 6.65 17.32
N PRO A 357 37.68 7.96 17.67
CA PRO A 357 38.83 8.83 17.54
C PRO A 357 39.98 8.28 18.39
N PRO A 358 41.24 8.40 17.91
CA PRO A 358 42.38 7.96 18.69
C PRO A 358 42.37 8.71 20.03
N VAL A 359 42.24 7.96 21.12
CA VAL A 359 42.30 8.53 22.47
C VAL A 359 43.66 9.22 22.59
N SER A 360 43.66 10.55 22.55
CA SER A 360 44.85 11.35 22.79
C SER A 360 45.41 10.90 24.13
N LYS A 361 46.66 10.42 24.12
CA LYS A 361 47.41 10.02 25.31
C LYS A 361 47.07 10.99 26.45
N ALA A 362 46.55 10.45 27.56
CA ALA A 362 46.37 11.21 28.78
C ALA A 362 47.65 12.01 29.04
N PRO A 363 47.58 13.31 29.39
CA PRO A 363 48.76 14.11 29.64
C PRO A 363 49.55 13.39 30.74
N SER A 364 50.75 12.95 30.38
CA SER A 364 51.71 12.38 31.31
C SER A 364 51.85 13.36 32.46
N THR A 365 51.43 12.92 33.66
CA THR A 365 51.70 13.58 34.93
C THR A 365 53.16 14.03 34.96
N SER A 366 53.39 15.33 34.83
CA SER A 366 54.69 15.94 35.05
C SER A 366 55.04 15.73 36.52
N THR A 367 56.02 14.86 36.77
CA THR A 367 56.73 14.79 38.04
C THR A 367 57.35 16.16 38.34
N PRO A 368 57.11 16.78 39.51
CA PRO A 368 57.78 18.02 39.85
C PRO A 368 59.22 17.71 40.25
N SER A 369 60.16 18.30 39.52
CA SER A 369 61.59 18.33 39.85
C SER A 369 61.83 19.25 41.04
N THR A 370 62.02 18.68 42.23
CA THR A 370 62.46 19.43 43.41
C THR A 370 63.97 19.63 43.35
N THR A 371 64.43 20.85 43.08
CA THR A 371 65.81 21.29 43.32
C THR A 371 65.90 21.90 44.73
N PRO A 372 66.91 21.57 45.55
CA PRO A 372 67.07 22.17 46.87
C PRO A 372 67.84 23.49 46.77
N SER A 373 67.26 24.57 47.28
CA SER A 373 67.93 25.86 47.48
C SER A 373 68.56 25.89 48.87
N ALA A 374 69.88 26.10 48.90
CA ALA A 374 70.66 26.35 50.09
C ALA A 374 70.68 27.86 50.40
N ALA A 375 70.38 28.23 51.65
CA ALA A 375 70.80 29.48 52.30
C ALA A 375 70.61 29.29 53.82
N ASN A 376 71.69 29.01 54.56
CA ASN A 376 72.44 29.95 55.40
C ASN A 376 71.76 30.36 56.73
N SER A 377 72.38 29.86 57.81
CA SER A 377 72.61 30.42 59.16
C SER A 377 72.36 31.93 59.35
N PRO A 378 72.09 32.47 60.57
CA PRO A 378 72.82 32.23 61.84
C PRO A 378 71.88 32.06 63.06
N THR A 379 72.28 31.67 64.27
CA THR A 379 73.42 32.00 65.17
C THR A 379 73.63 30.87 66.18
#